data_AF-A0A9E2BYV3-F1
#
_entry.id   AF-A0A9E2BYV3-F1
#
_cell.length_a   1.000
_cell.length_b   1.000
_cell.length_c   1.000
_cell.angle_alpha   90.00
_cell.angle_beta   90.00
_cell.angle_gamma   90.00
#
_symmetry.space_group_name_H-M   'P 1'
#
loop_
_entity.id
_entity.type
_entity.pdbx_description
1 polymer ?
#
loop_
_entity_poly.entity_id
_entity_poly.type
_entity_poly.pdbx_seq_one_letter_code
_entity_poly.pdbx_strand_id
1 'polypeptide(L)'
;MSNGASISAAIVAKQRREIIQAFRNAGATSAETAQTLETLGLHNSVILTVQKARGVLVEAGEGRFNLDEKRTAEVAAKRRKLVLSLLVVMIIAILYSWYSGN
;
A
#
# COMPACT_ATOMS: atom_id res chain seq x y z
N MET A 1 18.93 16.48 8.13
CA MET A 1 18.11 15.68 9.07
C MET A 1 16.99 14.97 8.30
N SER A 2 17.23 13.76 7.76
CA SER A 2 16.24 12.98 6.98
C SER A 2 16.12 11.51 7.39
N ASN A 3 16.70 11.13 8.54
CA ASN A 3 16.73 9.71 8.97
C ASN A 3 15.39 9.26 9.57
N GLY A 4 14.65 10.14 10.26
CA GLY A 4 13.38 9.79 10.90
C GLY A 4 12.22 9.49 9.93
N ALA A 5 12.15 10.20 8.81
CA ALA A 5 11.13 9.97 7.77
C ALA A 5 11.33 8.62 7.07
N SER A 6 12.59 8.26 6.78
CA SER A 6 12.97 7.02 6.10
C SER A 6 12.73 5.78 6.97
N ILE A 7 13.06 5.83 8.26
CA ILE A 7 12.81 4.74 9.21
C ILE A 7 11.31 4.51 9.37
N SER A 8 10.52 5.58 9.52
CA SER A 8 9.06 5.49 9.64
C SER A 8 8.41 4.89 8.39
N ALA A 9 8.87 5.29 7.20
CA ALA A 9 8.36 4.73 5.94
C ALA A 9 8.68 3.24 5.78
N ALA A 10 9.87 2.80 6.21
CA ALA A 10 10.27 1.39 6.15
C ALA A 10 9.42 0.51 7.07
N ILE A 11 9.12 0.98 8.30
CA ILE A 11 8.27 0.26 9.26
C ILE A 11 6.85 0.12 8.70
N VAL A 12 6.28 1.19 8.17
CA VAL A 12 4.93 1.16 7.55
C VAL A 12 4.90 0.22 6.34
N ALA A 13 5.96 0.21 5.52
CA ALA A 13 6.06 -0.70 4.39
C ALA A 13 6.14 -2.17 4.83
N LYS A 14 6.87 -2.45 5.91
CA LYS A 14 6.98 -3.80 6.51
C LYS A 14 5.62 -4.27 7.05
N GLN A 15 4.96 -3.48 7.89
CA GLN A 15 3.63 -3.82 8.44
C GLN A 15 2.59 -4.05 7.33
N ARG A 16 2.60 -3.21 6.28
CA ARG A 16 1.71 -3.40 5.14
C ARG A 16 1.95 -4.73 4.44
N ARG A 17 3.21 -5.12 4.24
CA ARG A 17 3.56 -6.41 3.64
C ARG A 17 3.10 -7.56 4.52
N GLU A 18 3.34 -7.50 5.82
CA GLU A 18 2.93 -8.53 6.78
C GLU A 18 1.41 -8.76 6.75
N ILE A 19 0.61 -7.68 6.75
CA ILE A 19 -0.85 -7.78 6.63
C ILE A 19 -1.24 -8.47 5.32
N ILE A 20 -0.74 -7.99 4.18
CA ILE A 20 -1.08 -8.57 2.86
C ILE A 20 -0.66 -10.05 2.79
N GLN A 21 0.50 -10.39 3.35
CA GLN A 21 1.01 -11.76 3.39
C GLN A 21 0.13 -12.66 4.27
N ALA A 22 -0.33 -12.18 5.42
CA ALA A 22 -1.21 -12.93 6.31
C ALA A 22 -2.54 -13.28 5.61
N PHE A 23 -3.16 -12.32 4.93
CA PHE A 23 -4.37 -12.58 4.13
C PHE A 23 -4.13 -13.60 3.00
N ARG A 24 -3.01 -13.49 2.27
CA ARG A 24 -2.67 -14.46 1.21
C ARG A 24 -2.40 -15.86 1.75
N ASN A 25 -1.61 -15.97 2.82
CA ASN A 25 -1.24 -17.25 3.40
C ASN A 25 -2.48 -17.99 3.95
N ALA A 26 -3.46 -17.25 4.45
CA ALA A 26 -4.74 -17.79 4.89
C ALA A 26 -5.74 -18.03 3.74
N GLY A 27 -5.38 -17.71 2.49
CA GLY A 27 -6.26 -17.84 1.33
C GLY A 27 -7.43 -16.85 1.30
N ALA A 28 -7.43 -15.83 2.17
CA ALA A 28 -8.50 -14.85 2.33
C ALA A 28 -8.46 -13.79 1.22
N THR A 29 -8.66 -14.21 -0.03
CA THR A 29 -8.58 -13.39 -1.24
C THR A 29 -9.92 -13.21 -1.95
N SER A 30 -10.98 -13.88 -1.50
CA SER A 30 -12.35 -13.70 -1.99
C SER A 30 -13.34 -13.57 -0.82
N ALA A 31 -14.56 -13.12 -1.10
CA ALA A 31 -15.59 -13.00 -0.06
C ALA A 31 -15.93 -14.36 0.58
N GLU A 32 -15.86 -15.45 -0.19
CA GLU A 32 -16.11 -16.82 0.28
C GLU A 32 -15.03 -17.32 1.24
N THR A 33 -13.79 -16.86 1.07
CA THR A 33 -12.65 -17.23 1.92
C THR A 33 -12.29 -16.16 2.94
N ALA A 34 -13.15 -15.15 3.12
CA ALA A 34 -12.90 -14.05 4.03
C ALA A 34 -12.68 -14.52 5.47
N GLN A 35 -11.71 -13.92 6.14
CA GLN A 35 -11.28 -14.30 7.49
C GLN A 35 -11.37 -13.10 8.43
N THR A 36 -11.59 -13.37 9.72
CA THR A 36 -11.52 -12.33 10.76
C THR A 36 -10.07 -11.93 11.02
N LEU A 37 -9.87 -10.74 11.56
CA LEU A 37 -8.52 -10.28 11.92
C LEU A 37 -7.93 -11.14 13.03
N GLU A 38 -8.76 -11.59 13.97
CA GLU A 38 -8.34 -12.49 15.05
C GLU A 38 -7.82 -13.81 14.50
N THR A 39 -8.49 -14.43 13.53
CA THR A 39 -8.01 -15.69 12.91
C THR A 39 -6.67 -15.52 12.20
N LEU A 40 -6.40 -14.31 11.69
CA LEU A 40 -5.16 -13.99 10.99
C LEU A 40 -4.04 -13.55 11.95
N GLY A 41 -4.30 -13.51 13.27
CA GLY A 41 -3.36 -12.99 14.27
C GLY A 41 -3.05 -11.51 14.09
N LEU A 42 -3.95 -10.76 13.44
CA LEU A 42 -3.79 -9.34 13.16
C LEU A 42 -4.59 -8.51 14.16
N HIS A 43 -3.96 -7.45 14.68
CA HIS A 43 -4.66 -6.47 15.49
C HIS A 43 -5.14 -5.29 14.68
N ASN A 44 -6.21 -4.65 15.16
CA ASN A 44 -6.75 -3.46 14.54
C ASN A 44 -5.71 -2.33 14.66
N SER A 45 -5.20 -1.85 13.52
CA SER A 45 -4.13 -0.88 13.44
C SER A 45 -4.43 0.18 12.41
N VAL A 46 -3.80 1.36 12.53
CA VAL A 46 -3.98 2.46 11.58
C VAL A 46 -3.68 2.03 10.14
N ILE A 47 -2.67 1.18 9.93
CA ILE A 47 -2.32 0.66 8.60
C ILE A 47 -3.48 -0.17 8.03
N LEU A 48 -4.14 -0.97 8.87
CA LEU A 48 -5.28 -1.79 8.47
C LEU A 48 -6.46 -0.90 8.05
N THR A 49 -6.79 0.13 8.84
CA THR A 49 -7.81 1.13 8.50
C THR A 49 -7.50 1.82 7.17
N VAL A 50 -6.23 2.14 6.91
CA VAL A 50 -5.79 2.72 5.63
C VAL A 50 -5.96 1.72 4.47
N GLN A 51 -5.71 0.42 4.65
CA GLN A 51 -5.96 -0.56 3.59
C GLN A 51 -7.46 -0.74 3.31
N LYS A 52 -8.31 -0.72 4.34
CA LYS A 52 -9.78 -0.73 4.20
C LYS A 52 -10.26 0.49 3.40
N ALA A 53 -9.83 1.69 3.79
CA ALA A 53 -10.18 2.93 3.09
C ALA A 53 -9.72 2.96 1.62
N ARG A 54 -8.65 2.25 1.29
CA ARG A 54 -8.14 2.10 -0.10
C ARG A 54 -8.85 1.00 -0.90
N GLY A 55 -9.79 0.28 -0.29
CA GLY A 55 -10.47 -0.86 -0.90
C GLY A 55 -9.55 -2.04 -1.18
N VAL A 56 -8.40 -2.13 -0.50
CA VAL A 56 -7.47 -3.27 -0.63
C VAL A 56 -7.95 -4.42 0.24
N LEU A 57 -8.48 -4.11 1.43
CA LEU A 57 -9.21 -5.05 2.26
C LEU A 57 -10.70 -4.73 2.13
N VAL A 58 -11.48 -5.71 1.69
CA VAL A 58 -12.92 -5.59 1.51
C VAL A 58 -13.61 -6.35 2.63
N GLU A 59 -14.64 -5.74 3.21
CA GLU A 59 -15.45 -6.38 4.24
C GLU A 59 -16.46 -7.33 3.60
N ALA A 60 -16.49 -8.58 4.06
CA ALA A 60 -17.37 -9.64 3.57
C ALA A 60 -18.51 -9.96 4.55
N GLY A 61 -18.71 -9.11 5.57
CA GLY A 61 -19.70 -9.30 6.63
C GLY A 61 -19.12 -9.97 7.88
N GLU A 62 -19.82 -9.84 9.01
CA GLU A 62 -19.45 -10.45 10.31
C GLU A 62 -18.01 -10.16 10.78
N GLY A 63 -17.47 -8.99 10.43
CA GLY A 63 -16.07 -8.63 10.77
C GLY A 63 -15.01 -9.41 9.99
N ARG A 64 -15.41 -10.15 8.94
CA ARG A 64 -14.50 -10.84 8.03
C ARG A 64 -14.03 -9.92 6.92
N PHE A 65 -12.77 -10.06 6.57
CA PHE A 65 -12.14 -9.30 5.51
C PHE A 65 -11.51 -10.25 4.49
N ASN A 66 -11.49 -9.83 3.24
CA ASN A 66 -10.71 -10.46 2.19
C ASN A 66 -9.83 -9.45 1.48
N LEU A 67 -8.70 -9.92 0.96
CA LEU A 67 -7.78 -9.15 0.15
C LEU A 67 -8.29 -9.10 -1.29
N ASP A 68 -8.60 -7.91 -1.80
CA ASP A 68 -8.88 -7.74 -3.22
C ASP A 68 -7.55 -7.67 -4.00
N GLU A 69 -7.16 -8.78 -4.61
CA GLU A 69 -5.91 -8.87 -5.35
C GLU A 69 -5.86 -7.95 -6.57
N LYS A 70 -7.01 -7.69 -7.23
CA LYS A 70 -7.08 -6.77 -8.37
C LYS A 70 -6.81 -5.35 -7.92
N ARG A 71 -7.46 -4.91 -6.84
CA ARG A 71 -7.20 -3.59 -6.22
C ARG A 71 -5.78 -3.46 -5.70
N THR A 72 -5.22 -4.53 -5.16
CA THR A 72 -3.83 -4.54 -4.69
C THR A 72 -2.85 -4.25 -5.84
N ALA A 73 -3.08 -4.87 -7.01
CA ALA A 73 -2.29 -4.65 -8.22
C ALA A 73 -2.49 -3.23 -8.81
N GLU A 74 -3.73 -2.73 -8.85
CA GLU A 74 -4.06 -1.38 -9.32
C GLU A 74 -3.37 -0.30 -8.48
N VAL A 75 -3.41 -0.42 -7.15
CA VAL A 75 -2.79 0.53 -6.23
C VAL A 75 -1.27 0.54 -6.40
N ALA A 76 -0.65 -0.63 -6.61
CA ALA A 76 0.78 -0.73 -6.89
C ALA A 76 1.16 -0.06 -8.22
N ALA A 77 0.37 -0.28 -9.28
CA ALA A 77 0.60 0.33 -10.59
C ALA A 77 0.42 1.85 -10.58
N LYS A 78 -0.63 2.37 -9.92
CA LYS A 78 -0.87 3.82 -9.76
C LYS A 78 0.29 4.50 -9.03
N ARG A 79 0.79 3.88 -7.95
CA ARG A 79 1.93 4.42 -7.20
C ARG A 79 3.20 4.49 -8.07
N ARG A 80 3.47 3.47 -8.88
CA ARG A 80 4.61 3.46 -9.81
C ARG A 80 4.48 4.55 -10.88
N LYS A 81 3.28 4.72 -11.45
CA LYS A 81 3.01 5.78 -12.44
C LYS A 81 3.21 7.19 -11.87
N LEU A 82 2.70 7.45 -10.66
CA LEU A 82 2.88 8.74 -9.99
C LEU A 82 4.37 9.04 -9.72
N VAL A 83 5.12 8.07 -9.18
CA VAL A 83 6.56 8.24 -8.94
C VAL A 83 7.31 8.52 -10.24
N LEU A 84 7.01 7.78 -11.31
CA LEU A 84 7.62 8.01 -12.62
C LEU A 84 7.27 9.39 -13.17
N SER A 85 6.01 9.83 -13.07
CA SER A 85 5.61 11.15 -13.52
C SER A 85 6.33 12.28 -12.77
N LEU A 86 6.49 12.14 -11.45
CA LEU A 86 7.24 13.11 -10.64
C LEU A 86 8.73 13.14 -11.03
N LEU A 87 9.33 11.97 -11.30
CA LEU A 87 10.72 11.89 -11.78
C LEU A 87 10.90 12.59 -13.13
N VAL A 88 9.97 12.38 -14.07
CA VAL A 88 10.00 13.04 -15.39
C VAL A 88 9.90 14.56 -15.24
N VAL A 89 8.96 15.06 -14.44
CA VAL A 89 8.83 16.50 -14.16
C VAL A 89 10.11 17.07 -13.53
N MET A 90 10.71 16.35 -12.58
CA MET A 90 11.96 16.75 -11.94
C MET A 90 13.12 16.81 -12.94
N ILE A 91 13.25 15.84 -13.85
CA ILE A 91 14.27 15.84 -14.90
C ILE A 91 14.08 17.05 -15.83
N ILE A 92 12.83 17.32 -16.26
CA ILE A 92 12.53 18.49 -17.11
C ILE A 92 12.90 19.79 -16.40
N ALA A 93 12.57 19.92 -15.11
CA ALA A 93 12.90 21.11 -14.33
C ALA A 93 14.42 21.32 -14.21
N ILE A 94 15.19 20.23 -14.00
CA ILE A 94 16.66 20.27 -13.96
C ILE A 94 17.22 20.72 -15.31
N LEU A 95 16.74 20.14 -16.41
CA LEU A 95 17.18 20.49 -17.75
C LEU A 95 16.85 21.95 -18.10
N TYR A 96 15.65 22.41 -17.74
CA TYR A 96 15.23 23.79 -17.95
C TYR A 96 16.10 24.76 -17.15
N SER A 97 16.34 24.46 -15.87
CA SER A 97 17.22 25.26 -15.02
C SER A 97 18.63 25.35 -15.60
N TRP A 98 19.18 24.24 -16.10
CA TRP A 98 20.51 24.19 -16.70
C TRP A 98 20.59 24.99 -18.00
N TYR A 99 19.56 24.89 -18.85
CA TYR A 99 19.46 25.66 -20.09
C TYR A 99 19.25 27.17 -19.84
N SER A 100 18.49 27.55 -18.81
CA SER A 100 18.26 28.97 -18.48
C SER A 100 19.41 29.65 -17.75
N GLY A 101 20.28 28.85 -17.11
CA GLY A 101 21.41 29.33 -16.30
C GLY A 101 22.74 29.39 -17.04
N ASN A 102 22.81 28.91 -18.28
CA ASN A 102 23.95 29.00 -19.19
C ASN A 102 23.63 29.97 -20.33
#